data_AF-A0A1E3JB11-F1
#
_entry.id   AF-A0A1E3JB11-F1
#
_cell.length_a   1.000
_cell.length_b   1.000
_cell.length_c   1.000
_cell.angle_alpha   90.00
_cell.angle_beta   90.00
_cell.angle_gamma   90.00
#
_symmetry.space_group_name_H-M   'P 1'
#
loop_
_entity.id
_entity.type
_entity.pdbx_description
1 polymer ?
#
loop_
_entity_poly.entity_id
_entity_poly.type
_entity_poly.pdbx_seq_one_letter_code
_entity_poly.pdbx_strand_id
1 'polypeptide(L)'
;MSALQRFLLDPANHDLLAILKGARNGLVYGCKIRFPHALVMTFLFSHKPLPAKIRGIFTATKTHALNLCKFVTIYKTLLLLQKKLNGGKERNLDTLVAGGLGGYWVFGDRTPINEQIVLYVLGRNILALLPRLYSQSTPPSHPFQPLSHPLPSITSPAGNPKPIPPAQVPFTIVATLSWAVAMYMFRHRGERMQPGLSNSMRYLYRDSETWTSLKTLLWHNK
;
A
#
# COMPACT_ATOMS: atom_id res chain seq x y z
N MET A 1 17.00 -12.42 -35.55
CA MET A 1 16.82 -12.11 -34.10
C MET A 1 18.18 -12.13 -33.38
N SER A 2 18.48 -11.08 -32.62
CA SER A 2 19.73 -11.00 -31.82
C SER A 2 19.75 -12.07 -30.72
N ALA A 3 20.94 -12.44 -30.24
CA ALA A 3 21.10 -13.39 -29.13
C ALA A 3 20.34 -12.94 -27.87
N LEU A 4 20.35 -11.63 -27.60
CA LEU A 4 19.59 -11.02 -26.50
C LEU A 4 18.08 -11.19 -26.69
N GLN A 5 17.56 -10.96 -27.89
CA GLN A 5 16.13 -11.11 -28.16
C GLN A 5 15.67 -12.56 -28.01
N ARG A 6 16.51 -13.53 -28.40
CA ARG A 6 16.23 -14.96 -28.17
C ARG A 6 16.15 -15.28 -26.68
N PHE A 7 17.12 -14.80 -25.88
CA PHE A 7 17.12 -14.98 -24.43
C PHE A 7 15.87 -14.37 -23.77
N LEU A 8 15.44 -13.19 -24.19
CA LEU A 8 14.27 -12.49 -23.63
C LEU A 8 12.93 -13.14 -23.98
N LEU A 9 12.84 -13.81 -25.14
CA LEU A 9 11.61 -14.45 -25.61
C LEU A 9 11.52 -15.93 -25.25
N ASP A 10 12.59 -16.52 -24.72
CA ASP A 10 12.63 -17.91 -24.28
C ASP A 10 11.71 -18.12 -23.05
N PRO A 11 10.68 -18.98 -23.14
CA PRO A 11 9.79 -19.31 -22.04
C PRO A 11 10.53 -19.86 -20.80
N ALA A 12 11.68 -20.51 -20.96
CA ALA A 12 12.48 -21.03 -19.84
C ALA A 12 13.00 -19.91 -18.93
N ASN A 13 13.25 -18.72 -19.48
CA ASN A 13 13.75 -17.56 -18.73
C ASN A 13 12.62 -16.71 -18.14
N HIS A 14 11.36 -16.98 -18.51
CA HIS A 14 10.22 -16.12 -18.20
C HIS A 14 10.08 -15.83 -16.70
N ASP A 15 10.13 -16.87 -15.86
CA ASP A 15 9.91 -16.73 -14.42
C ASP A 15 11.00 -15.86 -13.75
N LEU A 16 12.25 -16.05 -14.15
CA LEU A 16 13.39 -15.27 -13.64
C LEU A 16 13.32 -13.81 -14.12
N LEU A 17 13.01 -13.60 -15.40
CA LEU A 17 12.81 -12.27 -15.97
C LEU A 17 11.61 -11.55 -15.34
N ALA A 18 10.56 -12.29 -14.96
CA ALA A 18 9.39 -11.74 -14.28
C ALA A 18 9.72 -11.28 -12.84
N ILE A 19 10.63 -11.96 -12.13
CA ILE A 19 11.18 -11.51 -10.85
C ILE A 19 11.95 -10.20 -11.05
N LEU A 20 12.90 -10.18 -11.98
CA LEU A 20 13.73 -9.00 -12.26
C LEU A 20 12.88 -7.78 -12.67
N LYS A 21 11.93 -7.98 -13.59
CA LYS A 21 11.02 -6.91 -14.02
C LYS A 21 10.13 -6.45 -12.87
N GLY A 22 9.66 -7.37 -12.03
CA GLY A 22 8.90 -7.07 -10.82
C GLY A 22 9.68 -6.19 -9.85
N ALA A 23 10.93 -6.56 -9.55
CA ALA A 23 11.83 -5.80 -8.68
C ALA A 23 12.04 -4.37 -9.20
N ARG A 24 12.35 -4.22 -10.49
CA ARG A 24 12.47 -2.92 -11.15
C ARG A 24 11.18 -2.11 -11.06
N ASN A 25 10.02 -2.75 -11.25
CA ASN A 25 8.73 -2.07 -11.16
C ASN A 25 8.46 -1.58 -9.73
N GLY A 26 8.78 -2.38 -8.71
CA GLY A 26 8.70 -1.96 -7.31
C GLY A 26 9.56 -0.74 -7.02
N LEU A 27 10.79 -0.72 -7.51
CA LEU A 27 11.70 0.42 -7.37
C LEU A 27 11.15 1.68 -8.05
N VAL A 28 10.73 1.59 -9.31
CA VAL A 28 10.22 2.74 -10.07
C VAL A 28 8.90 3.26 -9.51
N TYR A 29 7.98 2.37 -9.17
CA TYR A 29 6.70 2.75 -8.58
C TYR A 29 6.89 3.41 -7.21
N GLY A 30 7.76 2.83 -6.37
CA GLY A 30 8.10 3.41 -5.07
C GLY A 30 8.68 4.82 -5.18
N CYS A 31 9.58 5.04 -6.14
CA CYS A 31 10.07 6.40 -6.42
C CYS A 31 8.95 7.34 -6.86
N LYS A 32 8.12 6.92 -7.82
CA LYS A 32 7.04 7.74 -8.39
C LYS A 32 6.03 8.23 -7.36
N ILE A 33 5.68 7.40 -6.37
CA ILE A 33 4.69 7.76 -5.35
C ILE A 33 5.36 8.46 -4.16
N ARG A 34 6.50 7.94 -3.69
CA ARG A 34 7.10 8.44 -2.44
C ARG A 34 7.77 9.79 -2.60
N PHE A 35 8.42 10.03 -3.72
CA PHE A 35 9.15 11.28 -3.93
C PHE A 35 8.22 12.50 -3.88
N PRO A 36 7.11 12.57 -4.66
CA PRO A 36 6.18 13.70 -4.57
C PRO A 36 5.59 13.88 -3.17
N HIS A 37 5.19 12.79 -2.53
CA HIS A 37 4.66 12.84 -1.16
C HIS A 37 5.70 13.39 -0.17
N ALA A 38 6.92 12.86 -0.17
CA ALA A 38 7.97 13.31 0.74
C ALA A 38 8.37 14.76 0.46
N LEU A 39 8.39 15.18 -0.81
CA LEU A 39 8.64 16.55 -1.22
C LEU A 39 7.59 17.49 -0.62
N VAL A 40 6.31 17.27 -0.90
CA VAL A 40 5.21 18.11 -0.42
C VAL A 40 5.18 18.17 1.10
N MET A 41 5.22 17.00 1.77
CA MET A 41 5.15 16.96 3.24
C MET A 41 6.35 17.65 3.92
N THR A 42 7.55 17.55 3.34
CA THR A 42 8.74 18.17 3.91
C THR A 42 8.76 19.68 3.68
N PHE A 43 8.30 20.16 2.52
CA PHE A 43 8.26 21.60 2.26
C PHE A 43 7.13 22.30 3.02
N LEU A 44 5.98 21.65 3.20
CA LEU A 44 4.86 22.21 3.96
C LEU A 44 5.07 22.19 5.48
N PHE A 45 5.64 21.11 6.03
CA PHE A 45 5.60 20.88 7.49
C PHE A 45 6.96 20.75 8.17
N SER A 46 8.08 20.79 7.44
CA SER A 46 9.42 20.71 8.04
C SER A 46 10.09 22.08 8.13
N HIS A 47 10.59 22.44 9.31
CA HIS A 47 11.39 23.65 9.54
C HIS A 47 12.90 23.43 9.39
N LYS A 48 13.33 22.25 8.90
CA LYS A 48 14.75 21.92 8.74
C LYS A 48 15.41 22.74 7.62
N PRO A 49 16.74 23.00 7.69
CA PRO A 49 17.49 23.59 6.59
C PRO A 49 17.39 22.79 5.29
N LEU A 50 17.51 23.47 4.14
CA LEU A 50 17.35 22.86 2.81
C LEU A 50 18.18 21.58 2.59
N PRO A 51 19.48 21.51 2.96
CA PRO A 51 20.26 20.28 2.80
C PRO A 51 19.67 19.09 3.56
N ALA A 52 19.17 19.32 4.78
CA ALA A 52 18.53 18.30 5.59
C ALA A 52 17.16 17.87 5.01
N LYS A 53 16.41 18.79 4.39
CA LYS A 53 15.17 18.46 3.66
C LYS A 53 15.45 17.55 2.48
N ILE A 54 16.41 17.91 1.62
CA ILE A 54 16.77 17.13 0.42
C ILE A 54 17.22 15.72 0.83
N ARG A 55 18.12 15.62 1.82
CA ARG A 55 18.58 14.32 2.34
C ARG A 55 17.41 13.50 2.88
N GLY A 56 16.50 14.11 3.64
CA GLY A 56 15.31 13.44 4.16
C GLY A 56 14.40 12.88 3.06
N ILE A 57 14.14 13.68 2.01
CA ILE A 57 13.33 13.28 0.86
C ILE A 57 13.99 12.10 0.13
N PHE A 58 15.29 12.20 -0.14
CA PHE A 58 16.03 11.14 -0.81
C PHE A 58 16.03 9.84 0.01
N THR A 59 16.34 9.91 1.30
CA THR A 59 16.34 8.74 2.19
C THR A 59 14.96 8.10 2.26
N ALA A 60 13.90 8.90 2.46
CA ALA A 60 12.53 8.38 2.53
C ALA A 60 12.11 7.69 1.21
N THR A 61 12.48 8.29 0.07
CA THR A 61 12.19 7.74 -1.26
C THR A 61 12.96 6.45 -1.51
N LYS A 62 14.26 6.46 -1.26
CA LYS A 62 15.15 5.29 -1.42
C LYS A 62 14.68 4.13 -0.56
N THR A 63 14.41 4.35 0.73
CA THR A 63 13.95 3.30 1.64
C THR A 63 12.63 2.70 1.15
N HIS A 64 11.64 3.53 0.80
CA HIS A 64 10.37 3.04 0.29
C HIS A 64 10.51 2.23 -1.01
N ALA A 65 11.25 2.76 -1.99
CA ALA A 65 11.48 2.11 -3.27
C ALA A 65 12.25 0.78 -3.13
N LEU A 66 13.25 0.73 -2.26
CA LEU A 66 13.99 -0.50 -1.97
C LEU A 66 13.14 -1.51 -1.22
N ASN A 67 12.27 -1.10 -0.30
CA ASN A 67 11.36 -2.01 0.38
C ASN A 67 10.39 -2.65 -0.63
N LEU A 68 9.78 -1.87 -1.53
CA LEU A 68 8.93 -2.45 -2.58
C LEU A 68 9.69 -3.37 -3.53
N CYS A 69 10.91 -3.01 -3.92
CA CYS A 69 11.79 -3.85 -4.72
C CYS A 69 12.05 -5.20 -4.02
N LYS A 70 12.49 -5.16 -2.76
CA LYS A 70 12.76 -6.35 -1.93
C LYS A 70 11.52 -7.23 -1.78
N PHE A 71 10.37 -6.63 -1.46
CA PHE A 71 9.12 -7.36 -1.28
C PHE A 71 8.72 -8.11 -2.54
N VAL A 72 8.73 -7.45 -3.70
CA VAL A 72 8.36 -8.10 -4.98
C VAL A 72 9.33 -9.22 -5.34
N THR A 73 10.64 -9.02 -5.11
CA THR A 73 11.65 -10.07 -5.33
C THR A 73 11.38 -11.28 -4.43
N ILE A 74 11.23 -11.08 -3.12
CA ILE A 74 10.98 -12.17 -2.16
C ILE A 74 9.67 -12.88 -2.50
N TYR A 75 8.59 -12.14 -2.69
CA TYR A 75 7.27 -12.68 -3.01
C TYR A 75 7.29 -13.58 -4.25
N LYS A 76 7.83 -13.08 -5.37
CA LYS A 76 7.86 -13.85 -6.62
C LYS A 76 8.81 -15.04 -6.55
N THR A 77 9.95 -14.91 -5.87
CA THR A 77 10.87 -16.04 -5.66
C THR A 77 10.21 -17.13 -4.82
N LEU A 78 9.49 -16.77 -3.76
CA LEU A 78 8.75 -17.73 -2.93
C LEU A 78 7.63 -18.41 -3.71
N LEU A 79 6.88 -17.68 -4.55
CA LEU A 79 5.88 -18.29 -5.44
C LEU A 79 6.50 -19.28 -6.42
N LEU A 80 7.62 -18.90 -7.06
CA LEU A 80 8.34 -19.79 -7.98
C LEU A 80 8.83 -21.06 -7.27
N LEU A 81 9.36 -20.92 -6.05
CA LEU A 81 9.80 -22.04 -5.24
C LEU A 81 8.63 -22.96 -4.87
N GLN A 82 7.53 -22.40 -4.35
CA GLN A 82 6.33 -23.17 -3.99
C GLN A 82 5.74 -23.91 -5.18
N LYS A 83 5.64 -23.25 -6.34
CA LYS A 83 5.20 -23.87 -7.60
C LYS A 83 6.10 -25.03 -8.02
N LYS A 84 7.43 -24.87 -7.95
CA LYS A 84 8.38 -25.95 -8.25
C LYS A 84 8.27 -27.12 -7.28
N LEU A 85 8.11 -26.84 -5.99
CA LEU A 85 7.92 -27.88 -4.96
C LEU A 85 6.58 -28.61 -5.10
N ASN A 86 5.58 -28.01 -5.74
CA ASN A 86 4.26 -28.60 -5.97
C ASN A 86 4.07 -29.12 -7.41
N GLY A 87 5.11 -29.69 -8.01
CA GLY A 87 5.03 -30.33 -9.33
C GLY A 87 4.66 -29.36 -10.47
N GLY A 88 5.02 -28.08 -10.33
CA GLY A 88 4.74 -27.03 -11.32
C GLY A 88 3.37 -26.36 -11.19
N LYS A 89 2.56 -26.74 -10.19
CA LYS A 89 1.21 -26.18 -9.98
C LYS A 89 1.19 -25.25 -8.78
N GLU A 90 0.49 -24.12 -8.90
CA GLU A 90 0.27 -23.21 -7.77
C GLU A 90 -0.84 -23.75 -6.85
N ARG A 91 -0.75 -23.46 -5.54
CA ARG A 91 -1.76 -23.81 -4.52
C ARG A 91 -2.49 -22.56 -4.05
N ASN A 92 -3.69 -22.76 -3.49
CA ASN A 92 -4.53 -21.69 -2.97
C ASN A 92 -3.83 -20.77 -1.94
N LEU A 93 -2.97 -21.33 -1.10
CA LEU A 93 -2.33 -20.59 0.00
C LEU A 93 -0.92 -20.10 -0.31
N ASP A 94 -0.39 -20.36 -1.51
CA ASP A 94 1.01 -20.00 -1.84
C ASP A 94 1.22 -18.48 -1.80
N THR A 95 0.22 -17.71 -2.23
CA THR A 95 0.22 -16.24 -2.19
C THR A 95 0.13 -15.70 -0.77
N LEU A 96 -0.65 -16.35 0.10
CA LEU A 96 -0.77 -15.99 1.51
C LEU A 96 0.57 -16.19 2.23
N VAL A 97 1.20 -17.36 2.04
CA VAL A 97 2.49 -17.68 2.66
C VAL A 97 3.60 -16.79 2.12
N ALA A 98 3.73 -16.64 0.80
CA ALA A 98 4.73 -15.76 0.20
C ALA A 98 4.56 -14.29 0.62
N GLY A 99 3.31 -13.83 0.66
CA GLY A 99 2.96 -12.47 1.09
C GLY A 99 3.27 -12.24 2.57
N GLY A 100 2.95 -13.21 3.43
CA GLY A 100 3.23 -13.16 4.87
C GLY A 100 4.74 -13.12 5.17
N LEU A 101 5.52 -14.04 4.58
CA LEU A 101 6.96 -14.10 4.76
C LEU A 101 7.67 -12.86 4.20
N GLY A 102 7.30 -12.43 2.99
CA GLY A 102 7.82 -11.19 2.41
C GLY A 102 7.45 -9.96 3.24
N GLY A 103 6.23 -9.92 3.77
CA GLY A 103 5.76 -8.84 4.63
C GLY A 103 6.55 -8.74 5.92
N TYR A 104 6.76 -9.87 6.58
CA TYR A 104 7.55 -9.96 7.81
C TYR A 104 9.00 -9.48 7.60
N TRP A 105 9.70 -9.98 6.58
CA TRP A 105 11.10 -9.62 6.34
C TRP A 105 11.33 -8.20 5.84
N VAL A 106 10.37 -7.59 5.14
CA VAL A 106 10.55 -6.26 4.54
C VAL A 106 9.94 -5.15 5.39
N PHE A 107 8.79 -5.40 6.00
CA PHE A 107 8.00 -4.40 6.71
C PHE A 107 7.90 -4.63 8.22
N GLY A 108 8.52 -5.69 8.76
CA GLY A 108 8.52 -6.01 10.19
C GLY A 108 9.18 -4.93 11.07
N ASP A 109 10.21 -4.27 10.55
CA ASP A 109 10.85 -3.16 11.26
C ASP A 109 9.95 -1.93 11.30
N ARG A 110 9.70 -1.42 12.51
CA ARG A 110 8.92 -0.20 12.68
C ARG A 110 9.72 1.03 12.28
N THR A 111 9.47 1.51 11.07
CA THR A 111 9.93 2.80 10.57
C THR A 111 8.74 3.67 10.17
N PRO A 112 8.85 5.02 10.14
CA PRO A 112 7.74 5.87 9.69
C PRO A 112 7.25 5.55 8.26
N ILE A 113 8.11 4.99 7.41
CA ILE A 113 7.75 4.55 6.06
C ILE A 113 6.98 3.22 6.12
N ASN A 114 7.48 2.23 6.87
CA ASN A 114 6.81 0.94 7.00
C ASN A 114 5.46 1.09 7.70
N GLU A 115 5.37 1.90 8.75
CA GLU A 115 4.11 2.19 9.46
C GLU A 115 3.06 2.75 8.49
N GLN A 116 3.43 3.65 7.58
CA GLN A 116 2.51 4.18 6.55
C GLN A 116 2.07 3.12 5.54
N ILE A 117 2.98 2.24 5.10
CA ILE A 117 2.65 1.13 4.19
C ILE A 117 1.69 0.15 4.88
N VAL A 118 2.00 -0.24 6.12
CA VAL A 118 1.20 -1.19 6.90
C VAL A 118 -0.20 -0.64 7.15
N LEU A 119 -0.33 0.64 7.56
CA LEU A 119 -1.63 1.28 7.76
C LEU A 119 -2.44 1.33 6.45
N TYR A 120 -1.78 1.66 5.33
CA TYR A 120 -2.43 1.69 4.03
C TYR A 120 -2.94 0.31 3.59
N VAL A 121 -2.09 -0.72 3.71
CA VAL A 121 -2.45 -2.10 3.35
C VAL A 121 -3.54 -2.63 4.28
N LEU A 122 -3.42 -2.42 5.59
CA LEU A 122 -4.40 -2.84 6.58
C LEU A 122 -5.77 -2.23 6.28
N GLY A 123 -5.84 -0.90 6.12
CA GLY A 123 -7.09 -0.21 5.82
C GLY A 123 -7.73 -0.70 4.52
N ARG A 124 -6.93 -0.89 3.46
CA ARG A 124 -7.43 -1.40 2.18
C ARG A 124 -7.88 -2.85 2.26
N ASN A 125 -7.18 -3.70 3.01
CA ASN A 125 -7.56 -5.09 3.20
C ASN A 125 -8.84 -5.24 4.03
N ILE A 126 -9.01 -4.42 5.07
CA ILE A 126 -10.26 -4.41 5.84
C ILE A 126 -11.41 -3.92 4.96
N LEU A 127 -11.22 -2.82 4.23
CA LEU A 127 -12.23 -2.35 3.28
C LEU A 127 -12.49 -3.35 2.16
N ALA A 128 -11.51 -4.19 1.79
CA ALA A 128 -11.65 -5.24 0.78
C ALA A 128 -12.82 -6.19 1.10
N LEU A 129 -13.05 -6.46 2.40
CA LEU A 129 -14.05 -7.40 2.92
C LEU A 129 -15.49 -6.93 2.76
N LEU A 130 -15.72 -5.65 2.45
CA LEU A 130 -17.07 -5.13 2.28
C LEU A 130 -17.76 -5.73 1.05
N PRO A 131 -19.08 -5.98 1.13
CA PRO A 131 -19.88 -6.38 -0.02
C PRO A 131 -19.67 -5.44 -1.22
N ARG A 132 -19.62 -6.01 -2.42
CA ARG A 132 -19.33 -5.29 -3.68
C ARG A 132 -20.54 -5.25 -4.60
N LEU A 133 -20.57 -4.23 -5.46
CA LEU A 133 -21.58 -4.07 -6.50
C LEU A 133 -21.26 -4.97 -7.71
N TYR A 134 -21.33 -6.29 -7.53
CA TYR A 134 -21.09 -7.25 -8.61
C TYR A 134 -22.12 -7.06 -9.74
N SER A 135 -21.62 -6.94 -10.97
CA SER A 135 -22.46 -6.93 -12.19
C SER A 135 -22.64 -8.31 -12.81
N GLN A 136 -21.98 -9.33 -12.27
CA GLN A 136 -22.04 -10.70 -12.78
C GLN A 136 -23.25 -11.46 -12.24
N SER A 137 -23.77 -12.40 -13.03
CA SER A 137 -24.94 -13.23 -12.68
C SER A 137 -24.70 -14.15 -11.49
N THR A 138 -23.44 -14.48 -11.19
CA THR A 138 -23.05 -15.36 -10.08
C THR A 138 -21.91 -14.74 -9.27
N PRO A 139 -22.23 -13.86 -8.29
CA PRO A 139 -21.22 -13.28 -7.42
C PRO A 139 -20.60 -14.34 -6.49
N PRO A 140 -19.38 -14.11 -5.98
CA PRO A 140 -18.81 -14.98 -4.97
C PRO A 140 -19.65 -14.97 -3.68
N SER A 141 -19.76 -16.12 -3.04
CA SER A 141 -20.52 -16.29 -1.79
C SER A 141 -19.88 -15.58 -0.60
N HIS A 142 -18.56 -15.41 -0.62
CA HIS A 142 -17.81 -14.69 0.40
C HIS A 142 -16.51 -14.08 -0.19
N PRO A 143 -15.91 -13.07 0.47
CA PRO A 143 -14.76 -12.34 -0.06
C PRO A 143 -13.52 -13.19 -0.35
N PHE A 144 -13.38 -14.32 0.34
CA PHE A 144 -12.23 -15.23 0.23
C PHE A 144 -12.50 -16.48 -0.62
N GLN A 145 -13.53 -16.47 -1.46
CA GLN A 145 -13.85 -17.63 -2.29
C GLN A 145 -12.66 -17.93 -3.23
N PRO A 146 -12.07 -19.14 -3.18
CA PRO A 146 -10.95 -19.49 -4.04
C PRO A 146 -11.34 -19.43 -5.51
N LEU A 147 -10.42 -19.01 -6.37
CA LEU A 147 -10.57 -19.10 -7.81
C LEU A 147 -10.41 -20.56 -8.30
N SER A 148 -11.04 -20.88 -9.42
CA SER A 148 -10.89 -22.18 -10.08
C SER A 148 -9.45 -22.39 -10.56
N HIS A 149 -8.94 -23.61 -10.39
CA HIS A 149 -7.61 -23.99 -10.87
C HIS A 149 -7.67 -24.70 -12.23
N PRO A 150 -6.64 -24.53 -13.09
CA PRO A 150 -5.48 -23.67 -12.90
C PRO A 150 -5.87 -22.18 -12.90
N LEU A 151 -5.17 -21.36 -12.10
CA LEU A 151 -5.46 -19.92 -12.04
C LEU A 151 -5.41 -19.30 -13.44
N PRO A 152 -6.30 -18.34 -13.73
CA PRO A 152 -6.28 -17.65 -15.01
C PRO A 152 -4.94 -16.92 -15.19
N SER A 153 -4.47 -16.85 -16.44
CA SER A 153 -3.26 -16.09 -16.76
C SER A 153 -3.38 -14.66 -16.25
N ILE A 154 -2.33 -14.14 -15.59
CA ILE A 154 -2.31 -12.76 -15.07
C ILE A 154 -2.48 -11.69 -16.15
N THR A 155 -2.22 -12.02 -17.41
CA THR A 155 -2.43 -11.12 -18.56
C THR A 155 -3.86 -11.17 -19.10
N SER A 156 -4.66 -12.15 -18.69
CA SER A 156 -6.05 -12.28 -19.09
C SER A 156 -6.95 -11.35 -18.24
N PRO A 157 -8.12 -10.92 -18.76
CA PRO A 157 -9.08 -10.15 -17.98
C PRO A 157 -9.52 -10.83 -16.68
N ALA A 158 -9.54 -12.17 -16.64
CA ALA A 158 -9.88 -12.95 -15.44
C ALA A 158 -8.75 -12.97 -14.39
N GLY A 159 -7.49 -12.89 -14.83
CA GLY A 159 -6.33 -12.80 -13.93
C GLY A 159 -6.02 -11.37 -13.44
N ASN A 160 -6.65 -10.36 -14.05
CA ASN A 160 -6.56 -8.96 -13.64
C ASN A 160 -7.92 -8.26 -13.73
N PRO A 161 -8.91 -8.67 -12.89
CA PRO A 161 -10.25 -8.09 -12.93
C PRO A 161 -10.22 -6.63 -12.47
N LYS A 162 -11.10 -5.82 -13.07
CA LYS A 162 -11.27 -4.42 -12.64
C LYS A 162 -11.81 -4.37 -11.20
N PRO A 163 -11.27 -3.51 -10.32
CA PRO A 163 -11.80 -3.36 -8.97
C PRO A 163 -13.27 -2.95 -8.98
N ILE A 164 -14.09 -3.64 -8.18
CA ILE A 164 -15.51 -3.36 -8.02
C ILE A 164 -15.71 -2.46 -6.79
N PRO A 165 -16.48 -1.37 -6.88
CA PRO A 165 -16.72 -0.49 -5.74
C PRO A 165 -17.49 -1.21 -4.62
N PRO A 166 -17.30 -0.80 -3.35
CA PRO A 166 -18.09 -1.31 -2.24
C PRO A 166 -19.54 -0.85 -2.36
N ALA A 167 -20.46 -1.64 -1.82
CA ALA A 167 -21.85 -1.23 -1.69
C ALA A 167 -21.97 -0.01 -0.75
N GLN A 168 -22.91 0.88 -1.05
CA GLN A 168 -23.05 2.17 -0.37
C GLN A 168 -23.30 2.01 1.13
N VAL A 169 -24.28 1.18 1.53
CA VAL A 169 -24.69 1.04 2.93
C VAL A 169 -23.55 0.49 3.81
N PRO A 170 -22.89 -0.64 3.48
CA PRO A 170 -21.73 -1.10 4.24
C PRO A 170 -20.60 -0.08 4.33
N PHE A 171 -20.34 0.65 3.23
CA PHE A 171 -19.34 1.71 3.23
C PHE A 171 -19.69 2.85 4.19
N THR A 172 -20.94 3.32 4.18
CA THR A 172 -21.43 4.36 5.08
C THR A 172 -21.28 3.94 6.54
N ILE A 173 -21.65 2.71 6.90
CA ILE A 173 -21.51 2.20 8.26
C ILE A 173 -20.05 2.24 8.72
N VAL A 174 -19.12 1.71 7.90
CA VAL A 174 -17.69 1.73 8.22
C VAL A 174 -17.16 3.15 8.33
N ALA A 175 -17.54 4.05 7.43
CA ALA A 175 -17.12 5.45 7.48
C ALA A 175 -17.58 6.14 8.78
N THR A 176 -18.85 5.98 9.14
CA THR A 176 -19.42 6.57 10.37
C THR A 176 -18.71 6.04 11.61
N LEU A 177 -18.53 4.73 11.74
CA LEU A 177 -17.86 4.13 12.88
C LEU A 177 -16.38 4.53 12.95
N SER A 178 -15.69 4.59 11.81
CA SER A 178 -14.28 4.99 11.75
C SER A 178 -14.09 6.42 12.27
N TRP A 179 -14.96 7.34 11.85
CA TRP A 179 -14.90 8.73 12.31
C TRP A 179 -15.32 8.90 13.77
N ALA A 180 -16.37 8.19 14.22
CA ALA A 180 -16.77 8.21 15.62
C ALA A 180 -15.62 7.78 16.55
N VAL A 181 -14.94 6.68 16.20
CA VAL A 181 -13.77 6.19 16.94
C VAL A 181 -12.60 7.17 16.84
N ALA A 182 -12.31 7.71 15.66
CA ALA A 182 -11.22 8.67 15.47
C ALA A 182 -11.40 9.91 16.36
N MET A 183 -12.61 10.48 16.40
CA MET A 183 -12.91 11.65 17.22
C MET A 183 -12.87 11.34 18.72
N TYR A 184 -13.42 10.20 19.13
CA TYR A 184 -13.35 9.76 20.53
C TYR A 184 -11.90 9.56 21.00
N MET A 185 -11.10 8.88 20.18
CA MET A 185 -9.67 8.66 20.42
C MET A 185 -8.89 9.97 20.44
N PHE A 186 -9.18 10.92 19.55
CA PHE A 186 -8.50 12.21 19.52
C PHE A 186 -8.70 13.01 20.81
N ARG A 187 -9.91 12.98 21.36
CA ARG A 187 -10.24 13.67 22.61
C ARG A 187 -9.61 13.00 23.82
N HIS A 188 -9.69 11.67 23.92
CA HIS A 188 -9.36 10.95 25.16
C HIS A 188 -8.00 10.26 25.15
N ARG A 189 -7.49 9.84 23.98
CA ARG A 189 -6.27 9.04 23.79
C ARG A 189 -5.47 9.46 22.55
N GLY A 190 -5.36 10.77 22.32
CA GLY A 190 -4.72 11.34 21.13
C GLY A 190 -3.23 10.98 20.98
N GLU A 191 -2.57 10.60 22.08
CA GLU A 191 -1.19 10.10 22.14
C GLU A 191 -1.01 8.74 21.46
N ARG A 192 -2.08 7.95 21.33
CA ARG A 192 -2.08 6.66 20.63
C ARG A 192 -2.32 6.77 19.15
N MET A 193 -2.67 7.96 18.66
CA MET A 193 -2.98 8.17 17.24
C MET A 193 -1.70 8.31 16.44
N GLN A 194 -1.76 7.87 15.18
CA GLN A 194 -0.65 8.02 14.25
C GLN A 194 -0.31 9.52 14.11
N PRO A 195 0.99 9.91 14.11
CA PRO A 195 1.40 11.31 14.18
C PRO A 195 0.81 12.21 13.08
N GLY A 196 0.64 11.70 11.87
CA GLY A 196 0.04 12.42 10.75
C GLY A 196 -1.42 12.80 11.03
N LEU A 197 -2.24 11.81 11.38
CA LEU A 197 -3.65 12.05 11.73
C LEU A 197 -3.78 12.94 12.98
N SER A 198 -2.94 12.71 14.00
CA SER A 198 -2.92 13.51 15.23
C SER A 198 -2.59 14.98 14.95
N ASN A 199 -1.62 15.25 14.08
CA ASN A 199 -1.24 16.61 13.68
C ASN A 199 -2.36 17.29 12.89
N SER A 200 -2.97 16.61 11.92
CA SER A 200 -4.10 17.14 11.16
C SER A 200 -5.28 17.50 12.07
N MET A 201 -5.65 16.64 13.01
CA MET A 201 -6.76 16.93 13.93
C MET A 201 -6.42 18.05 14.91
N ARG A 202 -5.17 18.18 15.37
CA ARG A 202 -4.75 19.31 16.22
C ARG A 202 -4.94 20.64 15.48
N TYR A 203 -4.45 20.70 14.24
CA TYR A 203 -4.58 21.88 13.39
C TYR A 203 -6.06 22.24 13.12
N LEU A 204 -6.90 21.24 12.84
CA LEU A 204 -8.31 21.46 12.51
C LEU A 204 -9.19 21.81 13.71
N TYR A 205 -8.97 21.18 14.87
CA TYR A 205 -9.94 21.18 15.98
C TYR A 205 -9.43 21.78 17.29
N ARG A 206 -8.12 21.92 17.48
CA ARG A 206 -7.58 22.54 18.72
C ARG A 206 -7.03 23.92 18.46
N ASP A 207 -6.28 24.09 17.37
CA ASP A 207 -5.72 25.40 17.04
C ASP A 207 -6.83 26.39 16.62
N SER A 208 -7.97 25.88 16.13
CA SER A 208 -9.16 26.68 15.80
C SER A 208 -9.93 27.23 17.01
N GLU A 209 -9.59 26.82 18.25
CA GLU A 209 -10.26 27.29 19.47
C GLU A 209 -9.69 28.61 20.02
N THR A 210 -8.60 29.14 19.44
CA THR A 210 -7.92 30.33 19.96
C THR A 210 -7.59 31.35 18.87
N TRP A 211 -8.01 32.61 19.05
CA TRP A 211 -7.66 33.73 18.18
C TRP A 211 -7.52 35.04 18.98
N THR A 212 -6.67 35.96 18.50
CA THR A 212 -6.41 37.27 19.14
C THR A 212 -6.73 38.46 18.22
N SER A 213 -6.90 38.22 16.92
CA SER A 213 -7.20 39.24 15.91
C SER A 213 -7.92 38.65 14.70
N LEU A 214 -8.47 39.50 13.81
CA LEU A 214 -9.04 39.07 12.53
C LEU A 214 -8.01 38.33 11.64
N LYS A 215 -6.73 38.68 11.76
CA LYS A 215 -5.64 38.00 11.05
C LYS A 215 -5.47 36.55 11.53
N THR A 216 -5.52 36.34 12.86
CA THR A 216 -5.40 34.99 13.44
C THR A 216 -6.67 34.17 13.29
N LEU A 217 -7.81 34.83 13.03
CA LEU A 217 -9.09 34.17 12.78
C LEU A 217 -9.21 33.68 11.32
N LEU A 218 -8.78 34.49 10.34
CA LEU A 218 -9.10 34.25 8.93
C LEU A 218 -7.90 33.83 8.07
N TRP A 219 -6.65 34.04 8.52
CA TRP A 219 -5.49 33.83 7.65
C TRP A 219 -4.40 32.95 8.27
N HIS A 220 -3.88 33.29 9.44
CA HIS A 220 -2.78 32.55 10.07
C HIS A 220 -3.27 31.87 11.34
N ASN A 221 -2.89 30.61 11.52
CA ASN A 221 -3.12 29.92 12.78
C ASN A 221 -2.01 30.34 13.76
N LYS A 222 -2.38 31.02 14.85
CA LYS A 222 -1.51 31.74 15.81
C LYS A 222 -0.86 33.02 15.28
#